data_AF-A0A1Z4QGK7-F1
#
_entry.id   AF-A0A1Z4QGK7-F1
#
_cell.length_a   1.000
_cell.length_b   1.000
_cell.length_c   1.000
_cell.angle_alpha   90.00
_cell.angle_beta   90.00
_cell.angle_gamma   90.00
#
_symmetry.space_group_name_H-M   'P 1'
#
loop_
_entity.id
_entity.type
_entity.pdbx_description
1 polymer ?
#
loop_
_entity_poly.entity_id
_entity_poly.type
_entity_poly.pdbx_seq_one_letter_code
_entity_poly.pdbx_strand_id
1 'polypeptide(L)' 'MLDLLIQNGLIFDGLGSTPVIGDIGIQNGRIVAITKYLVGCVMYI' A
#
# COMPACT_ATOMS: atom_id res chain seq x y z
N MET A 1 12.53 -3.95 -4.35
CA MET A 1 12.54 -2.68 -3.59
C MET A 1 11.37 -1.85 -4.09
N LEU A 2 10.65 -1.20 -3.19
CA LEU A 2 9.57 -0.29 -3.57
C LEU A 2 10.17 1.03 -4.04
N ASP A 3 9.54 1.65 -5.03
CA ASP A 3 9.93 2.99 -5.48
C ASP A 3 9.36 4.05 -4.54
N LEU A 4 8.16 3.78 -4.01
CA LEU A 4 7.45 4.64 -3.08
C LEU A 4 6.66 3.80 -2.07
N LEU A 5 6.73 4.22 -0.82
CA LEU A 5 5.96 3.71 0.29
C LEU A 5 5.11 4.84 0.87
N ILE A 6 3.79 4.72 0.79
CA ILE A 6 2.84 5.62 1.46
C ILE A 6 2.41 4.93 2.74
N GLN A 7 2.62 5.57 3.90
CA GLN A 7 2.35 4.95 5.20
C GLN A 7 1.22 5.63 5.96
N ASN A 8 0.46 4.83 6.71
CA ASN A 8 -0.60 5.25 7.61
C ASN A 8 -1.61 6.20 6.94
N GLY A 9 -1.93 5.91 5.68
CA GLY A 9 -2.91 6.67 4.89
C GLY A 9 -4.32 6.15 5.14
N LEU A 10 -5.32 7.01 4.96
CA LEU A 10 -6.71 6.61 4.83
C LEU A 10 -6.98 6.23 3.37
N ILE A 11 -7.21 4.95 3.12
CA ILE A 11 -7.27 4.35 1.79
C ILE A 11 -8.72 4.20 1.36
N PHE A 12 -9.03 4.73 0.18
CA PHE A 12 -10.28 4.52 -0.53
C PHE A 12 -10.03 3.55 -1.70
N ASP A 13 -10.79 2.46 -1.77
CA ASP A 13 -10.62 1.40 -2.78
C ASP A 13 -11.33 1.70 -4.12
N GLY A 14 -12.19 2.72 -4.15
CA GLY A 14 -13.00 3.08 -5.31
C GLY A 14 -14.20 2.15 -5.56
N LEU A 15 -14.43 1.14 -4.72
CA LEU A 15 -15.56 0.21 -4.81
C LEU A 15 -16.74 0.62 -3.92
N GLY A 16 -16.58 1.69 -3.14
CA GLY A 16 -17.60 2.18 -2.20
C GLY A 16 -17.56 1.51 -0.83
N SER A 17 -16.53 0.71 -0.54
CA SER A 17 -16.32 0.12 0.78
C SER A 17 -15.96 1.20 1.82
N THR A 18 -16.08 0.85 3.11
CA THR A 18 -15.60 1.72 4.19
C THR A 18 -14.09 1.94 4.07
N PRO A 19 -13.59 3.18 4.12
CA PRO A 19 -12.16 3.47 4.04
C PRO A 19 -11.36 2.83 5.18
N VAL A 20 -10.12 2.41 4.89
CA VAL A 20 -9.26 1.72 5.85
C VAL A 20 -7.94 2.45 6.07
N ILE A 21 -7.41 2.40 7.29
CA ILE A 21 -6.05 2.90 7.58
C ILE A 21 -5.03 1.83 7.21
N GLY A 22 -4.03 2.20 6.41
CA GLY A 22 -2.95 1.29 6.04
C GLY A 22 -1.87 1.92 5.18
N ASP A 23 -1.04 1.06 4.63
CA ASP A 23 0.12 1.37 3.82
C ASP A 23 -0.08 0.89 2.37
N ILE A 24 0.51 1.62 1.43
CA ILE A 24 0.51 1.30 -0.01
C ILE A 24 1.95 1.24 -0.51
N GLY A 25 2.30 0.09 -1.09
CA GLY A 25 3.57 -0.11 -1.78
C GLY A 25 3.42 0.09 -3.28
N ILE A 26 4.32 0.89 -3.87
CA ILE A 26 4.36 1.15 -5.32
C ILE A 26 5.68 0.66 -5.89
N GLN A 27 5.61 -0.04 -7.02
CA GLN A 27 6.76 -0.47 -7.80
C GLN A 27 6.46 -0.39 -9.30
N ASN A 28 7.39 0.18 -10.06
CA ASN A 28 7.29 0.46 -11.50
C ASN A 28 5.99 1.19 -11.88
N GLY A 29 5.60 2.18 -11.08
CA GLY A 29 4.38 2.96 -11.28
C GLY A 29 3.07 2.19 -11.03
N ARG A 30 3.12 1.00 -10.44
CA ARG A 30 1.95 0.17 -10.11
C ARG A 30 1.85 -0.06 -8.62
N ILE A 31 0.62 -0.21 -8.13
CA ILE A 31 0.35 -0.67 -6.76
C ILE A 31 0.67 -2.16 -6.69
N VAL A 32 1.57 -2.55 -5.79
CA VAL A 32 1.98 -3.95 -5.59
C VAL A 32 1.55 -4.51 -4.24
N ALA A 33 1.18 -3.65 -3.29
CA ALA A 33 0.68 -4.08 -1.99
C ALA A 33 -0.19 -3.00 -1.35
N ILE A 34 -1.26 -3.45 -0.67
CA ILE A 34 -2.11 -2.67 0.22
C ILE A 34 -2.29 -3.50 1.49
N THR A 35 -1.79 -3.04 2.63
CA THR A 35 -1.91 -3.76 3.91
C THR A 35 -1.81 -2.82 5.10
N LYS A 36 -2.18 -3.28 6.30
CA LYS A 36 -2.13 -2.47 7.52
C LYS A 36 -0.70 -2.13 7.96
N TYR A 37 0.26 -3.01 7.67
CA TYR A 37 1.67 -2.83 8.06
C TYR A 37 2.59 -3.34 6.95
N LEU A 38 3.29 -2.41 6.31
CA LEU A 38 4.14 -2.69 5.16
C LEU A 38 5.56 -2.25 5.51
N VAL A 39 6.48 -3.21 5.58
CA VAL A 39 7.87 -2.95 5.96
C VAL A 39 8.73 -2.95 4.70
N GLY A 40 9.35 -1.82 4.38
CA GLY A 40 10.06 -1.59 3.10
C GLY A 40 11.24 -2.52 2.78
N CYS A 41 11.59 -3.45 3.70
CA CYS A 41 12.64 -4.45 3.53
C CYS A 41 12.12 -5.84 3.14
N VAL A 42 10.81 -6.09 3.22
CA VAL A 42 10.26 -7.44 3.01
C VAL A 42 10.01 -7.69 1.52
N MET A 43 10.58 -8.78 1.03
CA MET A 43 10.41 -9.28 -0.33
C MET A 43 8.95 -9.70 -0.54
N TYR A 44 8.24 -9.02 -1.43
CA TYR A 44 6.91 -9.43 -1.88
C TYR A 44 7.09 -10.63 -2.81
N ILE A 45 6.60 -11.79 -2.38
CA ILE A 45 6.48 -13.02 -3.17
C ILE A 45 5.29 -12.95 -4.13
#